data_AF-A0A940H5V5-F1
#
_entry.id   AF-A0A940H5V5-F1
#
_cell.length_a   1.000
_cell.length_b   1.000
_cell.length_c   1.000
_cell.angle_alpha   90.00
_cell.angle_beta   90.00
_cell.angle_gamma   90.00
#
_symmetry.space_group_name_H-M   'P 1'
#
loop_
_entity.id
_entity.type
_entity.pdbx_description
1 polymer ?
#
loop_
_entity_poly.entity_id
_entity_poly.type
_entity_poly.pdbx_seq_one_letter_code
_entity_poly.pdbx_strand_id
1 'polypeptide(L)'
;MERSLETQVDQAVEAWLRWVPRWEPATHRGRVAPCRRCLGSPILSAAGIGANAPHGVQHGLSTRVKAIVDHAVADYTARNLPMLQRELDQQANRNRARSYRPAEDLDPEFDGLPLDPEPVPGAPFLFTIAGLADDSAAELPPLPPLSDEAKVALRQEVALADEYANMIGREICGLLLRHRLRIQAAISQHVEPQIEALLAELTESLDSPFDPDAP
;
A
#
# COMPACT_ATOMS: atom_id res chain seq x y z
N MET A 1 20.19 11.20 -14.67
CA MET A 1 19.21 11.70 -15.66
C MET A 1 17.85 11.27 -15.16
N GLU A 2 16.95 12.19 -14.82
CA GLU A 2 15.57 11.86 -14.47
C GLU A 2 14.91 11.18 -15.68
N ARG A 3 14.26 10.03 -15.45
CA ARG A 3 13.50 9.33 -16.50
C ARG A 3 12.21 10.10 -16.72
N SER A 4 11.80 10.30 -17.97
CA SER A 4 10.51 10.95 -18.26
C SER A 4 9.36 10.17 -17.62
N LEU A 5 8.26 10.88 -17.29
CA LEU A 5 7.07 10.25 -16.70
C LEU A 5 6.55 9.09 -17.58
N GLU A 6 6.55 9.28 -18.90
CA GLU A 6 6.24 8.24 -19.89
C GLU A 6 7.10 6.98 -19.70
N THR A 7 8.44 7.14 -19.61
CA THR A 7 9.34 6.01 -19.39
C THR A 7 9.06 5.29 -18.07
N GLN A 8 8.70 6.02 -17.01
CA GLN A 8 8.36 5.42 -15.72
C GLN A 8 7.06 4.62 -15.80
N VAL A 9 6.04 5.15 -16.47
CA VAL A 9 4.76 4.45 -16.68
C VAL A 9 4.96 3.21 -17.55
N ASP A 10 5.71 3.31 -18.65
CA ASP A 10 6.07 2.17 -19.49
C ASP A 10 6.72 1.06 -18.64
N GLN A 11 7.73 1.41 -17.84
CA GLN A 11 8.42 0.44 -16.99
C GLN A 11 7.52 -0.19 -15.94
N ALA A 12 6.59 0.57 -15.34
CA ALA A 12 5.62 0.05 -14.40
C ALA A 12 4.67 -0.95 -15.05
N VAL A 13 4.19 -0.64 -16.26
CA VAL A 13 3.33 -1.54 -17.04
C VAL A 13 4.11 -2.80 -17.46
N GLU A 14 5.33 -2.67 -18.00
CA GLU A 14 6.15 -3.82 -18.37
C GLU A 14 6.51 -4.71 -17.17
N ALA A 15 6.75 -4.10 -16.00
CA ALA A 15 6.99 -4.86 -14.77
C ALA A 15 5.73 -5.62 -14.33
N TRP A 16 4.55 -5.04 -14.49
CA TRP A 16 3.29 -5.71 -14.22
C TRP A 16 3.02 -6.83 -15.23
N LEU A 17 3.20 -6.59 -16.53
CA LEU A 17 3.04 -7.59 -17.59
C LEU A 17 3.97 -8.80 -17.41
N ARG A 18 5.21 -8.59 -16.94
CA ARG A 18 6.13 -9.69 -16.59
C ARG A 18 5.76 -10.45 -15.32
N TRP A 19 4.92 -9.88 -14.47
CA TRP A 19 4.49 -10.47 -13.22
C TRP A 19 3.18 -11.23 -13.36
N VAL A 20 2.21 -10.72 -14.13
CA VAL A 20 0.86 -11.30 -14.31
C VAL A 20 0.86 -12.80 -14.64
N PRO A 21 1.73 -13.35 -15.50
CA PRO A 21 1.75 -14.78 -15.78
C PRO A 21 2.07 -15.67 -14.56
N ARG A 22 2.64 -15.09 -13.49
CA ARG A 22 2.96 -15.77 -12.22
C ARG A 22 1.99 -15.39 -11.10
N TRP A 23 0.97 -14.60 -11.39
CA TRP A 23 -0.10 -14.36 -10.43
C TRP A 23 -0.89 -15.65 -10.27
N GLU A 24 -1.35 -15.93 -9.04
CA GLU A 24 -2.24 -17.04 -8.70
C GLU A 24 -3.33 -16.54 -7.75
N PRO A 25 -4.54 -17.14 -7.76
CA PRO A 25 -5.58 -16.83 -6.78
C PRO A 25 -5.11 -17.09 -5.34
N ALA A 26 -5.43 -16.18 -4.42
CA ALA A 26 -5.06 -16.34 -3.02
C ALA A 26 -5.90 -17.44 -2.34
N THR A 27 -5.25 -18.30 -1.56
CA THR A 27 -5.87 -19.42 -0.83
C THR A 27 -6.30 -19.07 0.61
N HIS A 28 -5.99 -17.87 1.09
CA HIS A 28 -6.36 -17.39 2.43
C HIS A 28 -7.58 -16.46 2.38
N ARG A 29 -8.32 -16.36 3.49
CA ARG A 29 -9.46 -15.44 3.62
C ARG A 29 -9.05 -14.03 3.24
N GLY A 30 -9.74 -13.49 2.24
CA GLY A 30 -9.56 -12.12 1.77
C GLY A 30 -9.95 -11.08 2.81
N ARG A 31 -9.59 -9.82 2.54
CA ARG A 31 -10.00 -8.68 3.37
C ARG A 31 -11.53 -8.56 3.38
N VAL A 32 -12.09 -8.26 4.55
CA VAL A 32 -13.54 -8.06 4.75
C VAL A 32 -14.06 -6.80 4.04
N ALA A 33 -13.21 -5.79 3.86
CA ALA A 33 -13.57 -4.53 3.24
C ALA A 33 -12.88 -4.33 1.87
N PRO A 34 -13.57 -3.74 0.87
CA PRO A 34 -12.96 -3.34 -0.40
C PRO A 34 -11.78 -2.39 -0.21
N CYS A 35 -10.75 -2.54 -1.03
CA CYS A 35 -9.59 -1.64 -0.99
C CYS A 35 -9.99 -0.24 -1.49
N ARG A 36 -9.96 0.74 -0.58
CA ARG A 36 -10.27 2.17 -0.87
C ARG A 36 -9.39 2.79 -1.97
N ARG A 37 -8.21 2.21 -2.24
CA ARG A 37 -7.29 2.71 -3.29
C ARG A 37 -7.61 2.18 -4.69
N CYS A 38 -8.16 0.96 -4.77
CA CYS A 38 -8.44 0.30 -6.05
C CYS A 38 -9.89 0.51 -6.48
N LEU A 39 -10.82 0.49 -5.52
CA LEU A 39 -12.24 0.67 -5.81
C LEU A 39 -12.48 2.07 -6.43
N GLY A 40 -13.04 2.09 -7.64
CA GLY A 40 -13.31 3.34 -8.36
C GLY A 40 -12.07 4.09 -8.84
N SER A 41 -10.89 3.45 -8.85
CA SER A 41 -9.64 4.11 -9.23
C SER A 41 -9.65 4.57 -10.70
N PRO A 42 -9.44 5.87 -10.99
CA PRO A 42 -9.30 6.37 -12.36
C PRO A 42 -8.14 5.71 -13.11
N ILE A 43 -7.06 5.38 -12.39
CA ILE A 43 -5.88 4.67 -12.92
C ILE A 43 -6.27 3.30 -13.49
N LEU A 44 -7.06 2.51 -12.75
CA LEU A 44 -7.48 1.19 -13.21
C LEU A 44 -8.46 1.27 -14.37
N SER A 45 -9.36 2.25 -14.34
CA SER A 45 -10.27 2.54 -15.45
C SER A 45 -9.51 2.92 -16.74
N ALA A 46 -8.50 3.78 -16.64
CA ALA A 46 -7.64 4.17 -17.76
C ALA A 46 -6.83 2.98 -18.31
N ALA A 47 -6.30 2.13 -17.42
CA ALA A 47 -5.61 0.90 -17.78
C ALA A 47 -6.54 -0.17 -18.41
N GLY A 48 -7.86 0.02 -18.37
CA GLY A 48 -8.85 -0.94 -18.86
C GLY A 48 -9.01 -2.18 -17.99
N ILE A 49 -8.57 -2.12 -16.73
CA ILE A 49 -8.77 -3.18 -15.75
C ILE A 49 -10.16 -2.98 -15.13
N GLY A 50 -11.11 -3.81 -15.56
CA GLY A 50 -12.49 -3.75 -15.09
C GLY A 50 -12.66 -4.23 -13.65
N ALA A 51 -13.82 -3.93 -13.06
CA ALA A 51 -14.17 -4.34 -11.70
C ALA A 51 -14.14 -5.87 -11.48
N ASN A 52 -14.26 -6.65 -12.56
CA ASN A 52 -14.26 -8.12 -12.52
C ASN A 52 -12.85 -8.72 -12.46
N ALA A 53 -11.80 -7.94 -12.70
CA ALA A 53 -10.44 -8.44 -12.53
C ALA A 53 -10.16 -8.70 -11.04
N PRO A 54 -9.47 -9.78 -10.66
CA PRO A 54 -9.15 -10.07 -9.26
C PRO A 54 -8.44 -8.91 -8.58
N HIS A 55 -8.74 -8.68 -7.29
CA HIS A 55 -8.17 -7.56 -6.54
C HIS A 55 -6.63 -7.58 -6.55
N GLY A 56 -5.99 -8.75 -6.44
CA GLY A 56 -4.53 -8.86 -6.49
C GLY A 56 -3.94 -8.35 -7.81
N VAL A 57 -4.61 -8.63 -8.94
CA VAL A 57 -4.21 -8.17 -10.27
C VAL A 57 -4.34 -6.64 -10.38
N GLN A 58 -5.47 -6.09 -9.93
CA GLN A 58 -5.70 -4.64 -9.85
C GLN A 58 -4.64 -3.96 -8.96
N HIS A 59 -4.41 -4.51 -7.78
CA HIS A 59 -3.48 -3.96 -6.79
C HIS A 59 -2.02 -3.98 -7.28
N GLY A 60 -1.65 -5.00 -8.05
CA GLY A 60 -0.33 -5.11 -8.67
C GLY A 60 0.02 -3.92 -9.56
N LEU A 61 -0.92 -3.44 -10.39
CA LEU A 61 -0.67 -2.28 -11.25
C LEU A 61 -0.78 -0.97 -10.46
N SER A 62 -1.84 -0.83 -9.66
CA SER A 62 -2.14 0.44 -8.97
C SER A 62 -1.06 0.85 -7.98
N THR A 63 -0.41 -0.11 -7.29
CA THR A 63 0.70 0.19 -6.38
C THR A 63 1.95 0.70 -7.09
N ARG A 64 2.29 0.15 -8.26
CA ARG A 64 3.42 0.61 -9.08
C ARG A 64 3.17 2.02 -9.61
N VAL A 65 1.97 2.28 -10.11
CA VAL A 65 1.58 3.62 -10.56
C VAL A 65 1.54 4.61 -9.41
N LYS A 66 1.02 4.22 -8.25
CA LYS A 66 1.04 5.06 -7.04
C LYS A 66 2.46 5.45 -6.66
N ALA A 67 3.41 4.54 -6.73
CA ALA A 67 4.82 4.84 -6.41
C ALA A 67 5.40 5.94 -7.33
N ILE A 68 5.01 5.99 -8.60
CA ILE A 68 5.40 7.05 -9.53
C ILE A 68 4.81 8.40 -9.09
N VAL A 69 3.51 8.44 -8.77
CA VAL A 69 2.84 9.65 -8.27
C VAL A 69 3.48 10.13 -6.97
N ASP A 70 3.68 9.23 -6.02
CA ASP A 70 4.29 9.54 -4.72
C ASP A 70 5.69 10.13 -4.90
N HIS A 71 6.50 9.58 -5.80
CA HIS A 71 7.85 10.09 -6.07
C HIS A 71 7.82 11.47 -6.73
N ALA A 72 6.98 11.67 -7.75
CA ALA A 72 6.83 12.96 -8.41
C ALA A 72 6.34 14.05 -7.43
N VAL A 73 5.36 13.73 -6.59
CA VAL A 73 4.86 14.65 -5.56
C VAL A 73 5.95 14.94 -4.53
N ALA A 74 6.70 13.94 -4.07
CA ALA A 74 7.81 14.16 -3.14
C ALA A 74 8.88 15.08 -3.72
N ASP A 75 9.27 14.90 -4.98
CA ASP A 75 10.24 15.75 -5.67
C ASP A 75 9.70 17.19 -5.84
N TYR A 76 8.42 17.34 -6.17
CA TYR A 76 7.76 18.64 -6.26
C TYR A 76 7.72 19.34 -4.90
N THR A 77 7.31 18.64 -3.84
CA THR A 77 7.25 19.16 -2.47
C THR A 77 8.62 19.61 -2.00
N ALA A 78 9.67 18.80 -2.20
CA ALA A 78 11.03 19.14 -1.77
C ALA A 78 11.58 20.39 -2.48
N ARG A 79 11.19 20.63 -3.73
CA ARG A 79 11.68 21.77 -4.53
C ARG A 79 10.88 23.05 -4.31
N ASN A 80 9.58 22.94 -4.08
CA ASN A 80 8.65 24.07 -4.19
C ASN A 80 7.92 24.41 -2.88
N LEU A 81 7.83 23.47 -1.93
CA LEU A 81 6.98 23.57 -0.75
C LEU A 81 7.82 23.43 0.53
N PRO A 82 8.68 24.43 0.85
CA PRO A 82 9.66 24.31 1.92
C PRO A 82 9.04 24.24 3.31
N MET A 83 7.83 24.77 3.52
CA MET A 83 7.16 24.65 4.81
C MET A 83 6.66 23.23 5.05
N LEU A 84 5.93 22.68 4.09
CA LEU A 84 5.45 21.31 4.09
C LEU A 84 6.62 20.32 4.16
N GLN A 85 7.69 20.55 3.39
CA GLN A 85 8.88 19.70 3.43
C GLN A 85 9.51 19.66 4.83
N ARG A 86 9.64 20.80 5.52
CA ARG A 86 10.16 20.84 6.90
C ARG A 86 9.29 20.06 7.87
N GLU A 87 7.96 20.18 7.77
CA GLU A 87 7.03 19.42 8.62
C GLU A 87 7.14 17.90 8.35
N LEU A 88 7.23 17.51 7.08
CA LEU A 88 7.43 16.11 6.69
C LEU A 88 8.77 15.57 7.20
N ASP A 89 9.85 16.34 7.09
CA ASP A 89 11.17 15.97 7.61
C ASP A 89 11.19 15.87 9.13
N GLN A 90 10.54 16.81 9.82
CA GLN A 90 10.41 16.77 11.28
C GLN A 90 9.64 15.52 11.71
N GLN A 91 8.53 15.20 11.05
CA GLN A 91 7.75 14.00 11.32
C GLN A 91 8.52 12.71 10.98
N ALA A 92 9.25 12.68 9.87
CA ALA A 92 10.09 11.55 9.48
C ALA A 92 11.22 11.32 10.49
N ASN A 93 11.88 12.38 10.96
CA ASN A 93 12.91 12.31 11.98
C ASN A 93 12.35 11.79 13.31
N ARG A 94 11.15 12.24 13.69
CA ARG A 94 10.45 11.67 14.86
C ARG A 94 10.15 10.20 14.67
N ASN A 95 9.58 9.79 13.54
CA ASN A 95 9.27 8.38 13.27
C ASN A 95 10.51 7.49 13.27
N ARG A 96 11.68 7.99 12.83
CA ARG A 96 12.96 7.28 12.93
C ARG A 96 13.51 7.21 14.35
N ALA A 97 13.28 8.26 15.13
CA ALA A 97 13.68 8.32 16.53
C ALA A 97 12.69 7.60 17.46
N ARG A 98 11.50 7.21 16.96
CA ARG A 98 10.53 6.42 17.72
C ARG A 98 11.05 5.01 17.88
N SER A 99 11.11 4.59 19.14
CA SER A 99 11.30 3.20 19.51
C SER A 99 10.02 2.37 19.36
N TYR A 100 10.16 1.05 19.45
CA TYR A 100 9.05 0.11 19.45
C TYR A 100 8.08 0.39 20.63
N ARG A 101 6.84 0.77 20.30
CA ARG A 101 5.76 1.01 21.28
C ARG A 101 4.57 0.10 20.97
N PRO A 102 4.52 -1.11 21.54
CA PRO A 102 3.51 -2.11 21.20
C PRO A 102 2.07 -1.72 21.59
N ALA A 103 1.89 -0.84 22.58
CA ALA A 103 0.58 -0.44 23.10
C ALA A 103 0.07 0.91 22.57
N GLU A 104 0.84 1.64 21.75
CA GLU A 104 0.44 2.97 21.28
C GLU A 104 -0.58 2.87 20.13
N ASP A 105 -1.66 3.66 20.19
CA ASP A 105 -2.74 3.72 19.17
C ASP A 105 -3.55 2.41 19.05
N LEU A 106 -3.50 1.54 20.06
CA LEU A 106 -4.42 0.41 20.20
C LEU A 106 -5.69 0.87 20.93
N ASP A 107 -6.85 0.53 20.39
CA ASP A 107 -8.12 0.69 21.13
C ASP A 107 -8.10 -0.21 22.39
N PRO A 108 -8.83 0.16 23.46
CA PRO A 108 -8.82 -0.59 24.73
C PRO A 108 -9.18 -2.07 24.61
N GLU A 109 -9.90 -2.45 23.55
CA GLU A 109 -10.25 -3.83 23.20
C GLU A 109 -9.06 -4.68 22.71
N PHE A 110 -7.93 -4.06 22.35
CA PHE A 110 -6.71 -4.70 21.87
C PHE A 110 -5.56 -4.66 22.88
N ASP A 111 -5.80 -4.19 24.11
CA ASP A 111 -4.79 -4.12 25.19
C ASP A 111 -4.31 -5.52 25.65
N GLY A 112 -5.00 -6.58 25.22
CA GLY A 112 -4.60 -7.98 25.43
C GLY A 112 -4.62 -8.42 26.90
N LEU A 113 -4.40 -9.71 27.13
CA LEU A 113 -3.99 -10.21 28.45
C LEU A 113 -2.47 -10.03 28.56
N PRO A 114 -1.90 -9.78 29.76
CA PRO A 114 -0.45 -9.69 29.93
C PRO A 114 0.21 -10.96 29.38
N LEU A 115 0.92 -10.82 28.26
CA LEU A 115 1.52 -11.94 27.52
C LEU A 115 2.84 -12.42 28.15
N ASP A 116 3.48 -11.57 28.94
CA ASP A 116 4.81 -11.84 29.48
C ASP A 116 4.74 -12.48 30.87
N PRO A 117 5.36 -13.66 31.08
CA PRO A 117 5.58 -14.21 32.42
C PRO A 117 6.63 -13.39 33.18
N GLU A 118 6.54 -13.36 34.51
CA GLU A 118 7.50 -12.67 35.37
C GLU A 118 8.93 -13.22 35.15
N PRO A 119 9.94 -12.37 34.89
CA PRO A 119 11.30 -12.84 34.59
C PRO A 119 11.94 -13.53 35.80
N VAL A 120 12.49 -14.73 35.60
CA VAL A 120 13.23 -15.47 36.64
C VAL A 120 14.71 -15.06 36.64
N PRO A 121 15.27 -14.61 37.78
CA PRO A 121 16.67 -14.19 37.86
C PRO A 121 17.65 -15.29 37.41
N GLY A 122 18.55 -14.97 36.47
CA GLY A 122 19.60 -15.88 35.98
C GLY A 122 19.25 -16.72 34.74
N ALA A 123 18.03 -16.61 34.21
CA ALA A 123 17.67 -17.26 32.96
C ALA A 123 18.33 -16.54 31.75
N PRO A 124 18.96 -17.27 30.81
CA PRO A 124 19.80 -16.66 29.77
C PRO A 124 19.06 -15.98 28.61
N PHE A 125 17.72 -16.07 28.50
CA PHE A 125 16.96 -15.61 27.33
C PHE A 125 15.55 -15.06 27.63
N LEU A 126 15.37 -14.17 28.60
CA LEU A 126 14.08 -13.48 28.79
C LEU A 126 14.26 -11.98 28.61
N PHE A 127 14.33 -11.51 27.37
CA PHE A 127 13.86 -10.15 27.09
C PHE A 127 12.34 -10.25 27.03
N THR A 128 11.64 -9.56 27.93
CA THR A 128 10.18 -9.42 27.87
C THR A 128 9.84 -8.37 26.82
N ILE A 129 8.69 -8.47 26.17
CA ILE A 129 8.19 -7.42 25.27
C ILE A 129 8.05 -6.11 26.07
N ALA A 130 7.63 -6.22 27.34
CA ALA A 130 7.63 -5.12 28.30
C ALA A 130 9.03 -4.51 28.50
N GLY A 131 10.07 -5.32 28.75
CA GLY A 131 11.44 -4.84 28.95
C GLY A 131 12.02 -4.18 27.70
N LEU A 132 11.71 -4.69 26.50
CA LEU A 132 12.09 -4.06 25.24
C LEU A 132 11.37 -2.71 25.03
N ALA A 133 10.11 -2.60 25.46
CA ALA A 133 9.38 -1.33 25.42
C ALA A 133 9.99 -0.30 26.39
N ASP A 134 10.31 -0.71 27.61
CA ASP A 134 10.88 0.13 28.67
C ASP A 134 12.29 0.65 28.35
N ASP A 135 13.20 -0.22 27.86
CA ASP A 135 14.55 0.17 27.42
C ASP A 135 14.53 1.21 26.28
N SER A 136 13.39 1.29 25.59
CA SER A 136 13.19 2.08 24.39
C SER A 136 12.37 3.35 24.64
N ALA A 137 11.89 3.56 25.88
CA ALA A 137 10.96 4.60 26.28
C ALA A 137 11.58 6.01 26.41
N ALA A 138 12.51 6.40 25.54
CA ALA A 138 12.91 7.80 25.42
C ALA A 138 11.70 8.63 24.93
N GLU A 139 11.09 9.40 25.83
CA GLU A 139 9.94 10.23 25.51
C GLU A 139 10.36 11.39 24.59
N LEU A 140 9.93 11.33 23.33
CA LEU A 140 10.23 12.40 22.37
C LEU A 140 9.44 13.65 22.75
N PRO A 141 10.10 14.81 22.94
CA PRO A 141 9.42 16.04 23.34
C PRO A 141 8.31 16.40 22.35
N PRO A 142 7.17 16.95 22.80
CA PRO A 142 6.08 17.32 21.91
C PRO A 142 6.55 18.38 20.89
N LEU A 143 5.97 18.34 19.68
CA LEU A 143 6.24 19.35 18.67
C LEU A 143 5.78 20.73 19.16
N PRO A 144 6.59 21.79 18.97
CA PRO A 144 6.13 23.14 19.28
C PRO A 144 4.90 23.47 18.43
N PRO A 145 3.87 24.12 18.99
CA PRO A 145 2.68 24.44 18.24
C PRO A 145 2.98 25.44 17.11
N LEU A 146 2.40 25.21 15.93
CA LEU A 146 2.48 26.16 14.83
C LEU A 146 1.70 27.45 15.15
N SER A 147 2.25 28.60 14.75
CA SER A 147 1.50 29.86 14.75
C SER A 147 0.31 29.77 13.77
N ASP A 148 -0.64 30.70 13.88
CA ASP A 148 -1.80 30.67 13.00
C ASP A 148 -1.43 31.02 11.55
N GLU A 149 -0.47 31.93 11.35
CA GLU A 149 0.11 32.22 10.04
C GLU A 149 0.80 30.98 9.46
N ALA A 150 1.55 30.25 10.29
CA ALA A 150 2.21 29.02 9.92
C ALA A 150 1.21 27.94 9.49
N LYS A 151 0.09 27.78 10.21
CA LYS A 151 -0.98 26.85 9.82
C LYS A 151 -1.62 27.23 8.49
N VAL A 152 -1.84 28.52 8.24
CA VAL A 152 -2.42 29.00 6.97
C VAL A 152 -1.47 28.71 5.81
N ALA A 153 -0.19 29.04 5.94
CA ALA A 153 0.82 28.76 4.92
C ALA A 153 0.95 27.25 4.65
N LEU A 154 0.96 26.43 5.70
CA LEU A 154 1.03 24.97 5.55
C LEU A 154 -0.19 24.41 4.80
N ARG A 155 -1.41 24.89 5.08
CA ARG A 155 -2.61 24.46 4.35
C ARG A 155 -2.55 24.84 2.87
N GLN A 156 -1.97 25.99 2.54
CA GLN A 156 -1.76 26.40 1.15
C GLN A 156 -0.77 25.46 0.44
N GLU A 157 0.35 25.15 1.06
CA GLU A 157 1.33 24.22 0.47
C GLU A 157 0.76 22.79 0.34
N VAL A 158 -0.04 22.32 1.29
CA VAL A 158 -0.76 21.04 1.17
C VAL A 158 -1.72 21.05 -0.03
N ALA A 159 -2.45 22.14 -0.24
CA ALA A 159 -3.34 22.27 -1.41
C ALA A 159 -2.56 22.22 -2.73
N LEU A 160 -1.42 22.90 -2.81
CA LEU A 160 -0.54 22.86 -3.99
C LEU A 160 0.02 21.45 -4.26
N ALA A 161 0.39 20.72 -3.22
CA ALA A 161 0.83 19.33 -3.35
C ALA A 161 -0.29 18.42 -3.90
N ASP A 162 -1.53 18.61 -3.43
CA ASP A 162 -2.69 17.85 -3.91
C ASP A 162 -3.05 18.20 -5.37
N GLU A 163 -3.01 19.49 -5.74
CA GLU A 163 -3.19 19.93 -7.13
C GLU A 163 -2.15 19.29 -8.06
N TYR A 164 -0.88 19.25 -7.63
CA TYR A 164 0.19 18.61 -8.38
C TYR A 164 -0.02 17.10 -8.51
N ALA A 165 -0.44 16.43 -7.43
CA ALA A 165 -0.77 15.00 -7.45
C ALA A 165 -1.90 14.69 -8.44
N ASN A 166 -2.94 15.53 -8.47
CA ASN A 166 -4.05 15.41 -9.40
C ASN A 166 -3.62 15.63 -10.85
N MET A 167 -2.75 16.60 -11.12
CA MET A 167 -2.19 16.85 -12.45
C MET A 167 -1.40 15.64 -12.96
N ILE A 168 -0.43 15.15 -12.19
CA ILE A 168 0.38 13.97 -12.55
C ILE A 168 -0.50 12.73 -12.72
N GLY A 169 -1.48 12.53 -11.83
CA GLY A 169 -2.43 11.42 -11.94
C GLY A 169 -3.21 11.42 -13.25
N ARG A 170 -3.65 12.60 -13.73
CA ARG A 170 -4.34 12.75 -15.02
C ARG A 170 -3.41 12.45 -16.20
N GLU A 171 -2.17 12.93 -16.15
CA GLU A 171 -1.17 12.67 -17.20
C GLU A 171 -0.88 11.16 -17.31
N ILE A 172 -0.69 10.48 -16.16
CA ILE A 172 -0.52 9.03 -16.12
C ILE A 172 -1.75 8.30 -16.68
N CYS A 173 -2.97 8.75 -16.36
CA CYS A 173 -4.18 8.18 -16.97
C CYS A 173 -4.11 8.24 -18.51
N GLY A 174 -3.67 9.37 -19.07
CA GLY A 174 -3.49 9.53 -20.51
C GLY A 174 -2.44 8.59 -21.11
N LEU A 175 -1.33 8.34 -20.40
CA LEU A 175 -0.30 7.39 -20.80
C LEU A 175 -0.82 5.95 -20.75
N LEU A 176 -1.55 5.57 -19.70
CA LEU A 176 -2.11 4.22 -19.52
C LEU A 176 -3.09 3.82 -20.62
N LEU A 177 -3.80 4.77 -21.23
CA LEU A 177 -4.68 4.49 -22.36
C LEU A 177 -3.95 3.80 -23.53
N ARG A 178 -2.65 4.09 -23.72
CA ARG A 178 -1.82 3.48 -24.79
C ARG A 178 -1.50 2.01 -24.51
N HIS A 179 -1.52 1.60 -23.25
CA HIS A 179 -1.23 0.23 -22.83
C HIS A 179 -2.49 -0.63 -22.67
N ARG A 180 -3.68 -0.01 -22.72
CA ARG A 180 -4.96 -0.65 -22.40
C ARG A 180 -5.16 -2.01 -23.07
N LEU A 181 -4.92 -2.09 -24.38
CA LEU A 181 -5.10 -3.34 -25.12
C LEU A 181 -4.13 -4.44 -24.69
N ARG A 182 -2.87 -4.08 -24.40
CA ARG A 182 -1.85 -5.04 -23.93
C ARG A 182 -2.18 -5.55 -22.53
N ILE A 183 -2.67 -4.66 -21.67
CA ILE A 183 -3.11 -4.99 -20.31
C ILE A 183 -4.30 -5.96 -20.36
N GLN A 184 -5.32 -5.64 -21.17
CA GLN A 184 -6.49 -6.50 -21.34
C GLN A 184 -6.12 -7.87 -21.93
N ALA A 185 -5.28 -7.91 -22.95
CA ALA A 185 -4.79 -9.16 -23.52
C ALA A 185 -4.07 -10.03 -22.48
N ALA A 186 -3.23 -9.43 -21.63
CA ALA A 186 -2.55 -10.17 -20.56
C ALA A 186 -3.52 -10.72 -19.51
N ILE A 187 -4.59 -9.98 -19.18
CA ILE A 187 -5.64 -10.47 -18.26
C ILE A 187 -6.35 -11.67 -18.88
N SER A 188 -6.84 -11.56 -20.12
CA SER A 188 -7.54 -12.66 -20.76
C SER A 188 -6.65 -13.88 -21.03
N GLN A 189 -5.35 -13.67 -21.29
CA GLN A 189 -4.41 -14.76 -21.53
C GLN A 189 -3.98 -15.50 -20.26
N HIS A 190 -3.84 -14.80 -19.13
CA HIS A 190 -3.18 -15.36 -17.95
C HIS A 190 -4.05 -15.41 -16.70
N VAL A 191 -5.01 -14.51 -16.54
CA VAL A 191 -5.81 -14.38 -15.32
C VAL A 191 -7.13 -15.13 -15.47
N GLU A 192 -7.85 -14.90 -16.56
CA GLU A 192 -9.15 -15.55 -16.81
C GLU A 192 -9.06 -17.09 -16.76
N PRO A 193 -8.07 -17.76 -17.39
CA PRO A 193 -7.97 -19.22 -17.33
C PRO A 193 -7.73 -19.78 -15.93
N GLN A 194 -7.03 -19.04 -15.07
CA GLN A 194 -6.80 -19.46 -13.69
C GLN A 194 -8.06 -19.34 -12.84
N ILE A 195 -8.89 -18.33 -13.09
CA ILE A 195 -10.20 -18.19 -12.44
C ILE A 195 -11.12 -19.32 -12.88
N GLU A 196 -11.14 -19.63 -14.19
CA GLU A 196 -11.94 -20.74 -14.72
C GLU A 196 -11.52 -22.08 -14.11
N ALA A 197 -10.21 -22.35 -14.01
CA ALA A 197 -9.69 -23.56 -13.37
C ALA A 197 -10.12 -23.65 -11.90
N LEU A 198 -10.00 -22.56 -11.14
CA LEU A 198 -10.44 -22.50 -9.74
C LEU A 198 -11.95 -22.74 -9.62
N LEU A 199 -12.77 -22.16 -10.49
CA LEU A 199 -14.22 -22.37 -10.46
C LEU A 199 -14.60 -23.80 -10.85
N ALA A 200 -13.88 -24.43 -11.78
CA ALA A 200 -14.09 -25.82 -12.15
C ALA A 200 -13.77 -26.77 -10.98
N GLU A 201 -12.62 -26.57 -10.33
CA GLU A 201 -12.22 -27.33 -9.12
C GLU A 201 -13.24 -27.16 -7.99
N LEU A 202 -13.70 -25.92 -7.75
CA LEU A 202 -14.75 -25.65 -6.75
C LEU A 202 -16.06 -26.37 -7.12
N THR A 203 -16.44 -26.42 -8.39
CA THR A 203 -17.67 -27.10 -8.82
C THR A 203 -17.57 -28.61 -8.59
N GLU A 204 -16.45 -29.23 -8.95
CA GLU A 204 -16.20 -30.65 -8.73
C GLU A 204 -16.22 -31.02 -7.23
N SER A 205 -15.57 -30.21 -6.38
CA SER A 205 -15.57 -30.43 -4.92
C SER A 205 -16.95 -30.29 -4.27
N LEU A 206 -17.84 -29.47 -4.87
CA LEU A 206 -19.19 -29.26 -4.38
C LEU A 206 -20.19 -30.30 -4.89
N ASP A 207 -19.93 -30.91 -6.06
CA ASP A 207 -20.78 -31.95 -6.65
C ASP A 207 -20.57 -33.34 -5.99
N SER A 208 -19.42 -33.58 -5.35
CA SER A 208 -19.16 -34.81 -4.57
C SER A 208 -18.56 -34.51 -3.18
N PRO A 209 -19.31 -33.85 -2.27
CA PRO A 209 -18.78 -33.33 -1.00
C PRO A 209 -18.38 -34.42 0.02
N PHE A 210 -18.62 -35.70 -0.29
CA PHE A 210 -18.35 -36.84 0.60
C PHE A 210 -17.71 -38.03 -0.14
N ASP A 211 -17.06 -37.82 -1.29
CA ASP A 211 -16.38 -38.91 -2.00
C ASP A 211 -15.17 -39.40 -1.18
N PRO A 212 -15.16 -40.65 -0.68
CA PRO A 212 -14.05 -41.16 0.14
C PRO A 212 -12.75 -41.39 -0.65
N ASP A 213 -12.80 -41.29 -1.98
CA ASP A 213 -11.65 -41.48 -2.89
C ASP A 213 -11.16 -40.15 -3.53
N ALA A 214 -11.68 -38.99 -3.12
CA ALA A 214 -11.07 -37.70 -3.45
C ALA A 214 -9.71 -37.57 -2.70
N PRO A 215 -8.61 -37.20 -3.39
CA PRO A 215 -7.26 -37.22 -2.81
C PRO A 215 -7.05 -36.25 -1.64
#